data_AF-A0A0M8W3I5-F1
#
_entry.id   AF-A0A0M8W3I5-F1
#
_cell.length_a   1.000
_cell.length_b   1.000
_cell.length_c   1.000
_cell.angle_alpha   90.00
_cell.angle_beta   90.00
_cell.angle_gamma   90.00
#
_symmetry.space_group_name_H-M   'P 1'
#
loop_
_entity.id
_entity.type
_entity.pdbx_description
1 polymer ?
#
loop_
_entity_poly.entity_id
_entity_poly.type
_entity_poly.pdbx_seq_one_letter_code
_entity_poly.pdbx_strand_id
1 'polypeptide(L)'
;MRTPPLASGAEGPDALRPLLDTVLGALADGAHARGGPLPAGGPETVAQRLRDAVGDVLPDKGDPGALHDLVRALAEGAADPAHPHCAAHLHCPPLAVATAADLAAGALN
;
A
#
# COMPACT_ATOMS: atom_id res chain seq x y z
N MET A 1 18.45 -8.23 -21.00
CA MET A 1 17.42 -7.84 -20.01
C MET A 1 16.69 -6.63 -20.57
N ARG A 2 15.35 -6.61 -20.54
CA ARG A 2 14.60 -5.38 -20.86
C ARG A 2 14.67 -4.47 -19.64
N THR A 3 14.91 -3.18 -19.87
CA THR A 3 14.87 -2.17 -18.80
C THR A 3 13.45 -2.14 -18.23
N PRO A 4 13.29 -2.12 -16.89
CA PRO A 4 11.99 -1.90 -16.27
C PRO A 4 11.37 -0.58 -16.76
N PRO A 5 10.04 -0.49 -16.88
CA PRO A 5 9.41 0.75 -17.26
C PRO A 5 9.63 1.81 -16.18
N LEU A 6 9.78 3.07 -16.62
CA LEU A 6 9.95 4.22 -15.74
C LEU A 6 8.62 4.92 -15.55
N ALA A 7 8.38 5.47 -14.35
CA ALA A 7 7.19 6.29 -14.06
C ALA A 7 7.21 7.63 -14.83
N SER A 8 8.40 8.13 -15.14
CA SER A 8 8.62 9.32 -15.96
C SER A 8 8.84 8.96 -17.44
N GLY A 9 8.46 9.88 -18.33
CA GLY A 9 8.60 9.72 -19.78
C GLY A 9 7.28 9.44 -20.50
N ALA A 10 7.34 9.26 -21.82
CA ALA A 10 6.16 9.19 -22.68
C ALA A 10 5.24 7.99 -22.38
N GLU A 11 5.80 6.85 -21.98
CA GLU A 11 5.05 5.63 -21.64
C GLU A 11 4.75 5.50 -20.14
N GLY A 12 5.19 6.47 -19.32
CA GLY A 12 5.09 6.43 -17.87
C GLY A 12 3.65 6.24 -17.34
N PRO A 13 2.67 7.04 -17.82
CA PRO A 13 1.28 6.87 -17.41
C PRO A 13 0.71 5.47 -17.71
N ASP A 14 1.02 4.91 -18.88
CA ASP A 14 0.55 3.58 -19.27
C ASP A 14 1.23 2.47 -18.46
N ALA A 15 2.51 2.64 -18.12
CA ALA A 15 3.24 1.73 -17.25
C ALA A 15 2.77 1.78 -15.79
N LEU A 16 2.39 2.96 -15.29
CA LEU A 16 1.90 3.15 -13.93
C LEU A 16 0.52 2.53 -13.73
N ARG A 17 -0.35 2.60 -14.73
CA ARG A 17 -1.75 2.22 -14.60
C ARG A 17 -1.99 0.81 -14.00
N PRO A 18 -1.40 -0.29 -14.53
CA PRO A 18 -1.63 -1.61 -13.94
C PRO A 18 -1.06 -1.75 -12.51
N LEU A 19 0.02 -1.03 -12.20
CA LEU A 19 0.59 -1.03 -10.84
C LEU A 19 -0.33 -0.27 -9.87
N LEU A 20 -0.90 0.85 -10.30
CA LEU A 20 -1.87 1.61 -9.51
C LEU A 20 -3.16 0.84 -9.30
N ASP A 21 -3.66 0.12 -10.32
CA ASP A 21 -4.81 -0.77 -10.16
C ASP A 21 -4.52 -1.86 -9.10
N THR A 22 -3.31 -2.41 -9.10
CA THR A 22 -2.85 -3.40 -8.11
C THR A 22 -2.81 -2.80 -6.70
N VAL A 23 -2.25 -1.61 -6.54
CA VAL A 23 -2.18 -0.90 -5.26
C VAL A 23 -3.58 -0.57 -4.75
N LEU A 24 -4.46 -0.02 -5.58
CA LEU A 24 -5.82 0.35 -5.20
C LEU A 24 -6.65 -0.87 -4.78
N GLY A 25 -6.52 -1.99 -5.50
CA GLY A 25 -7.14 -3.26 -5.12
C GLY A 25 -6.62 -3.77 -3.77
N ALA A 26 -5.31 -3.82 -3.59
CA ALA A 26 -4.68 -4.27 -2.35
C ALA A 26 -5.05 -3.41 -1.13
N LEU A 27 -5.14 -2.08 -1.31
CA LEU A 27 -5.61 -1.15 -0.27
C LEU A 27 -7.04 -1.45 0.14
N ALA A 28 -7.93 -1.73 -0.82
CA ALA A 28 -9.32 -2.09 -0.55
C ALA A 28 -9.42 -3.42 0.20
N ASP A 29 -8.68 -4.44 -0.26
CA ASP A 29 -8.66 -5.77 0.36
C ASP A 29 -8.12 -5.72 1.80
N GLY A 30 -7.02 -5.00 2.02
CA GLY A 30 -6.45 -4.84 3.35
C GLY A 30 -7.35 -4.04 4.29
N ALA A 31 -8.00 -2.98 3.79
CA ALA A 31 -8.99 -2.24 4.58
C ALA A 31 -10.20 -3.11 4.97
N HIS A 32 -10.68 -3.95 4.05
CA HIS A 32 -11.74 -4.91 4.33
C HIS A 32 -11.31 -5.95 5.39
N ALA A 33 -10.09 -6.48 5.26
CA ALA A 33 -9.53 -7.45 6.21
C ALA A 33 -9.32 -6.85 7.61
N ARG A 34 -8.92 -5.58 7.70
CA ARG A 34 -8.76 -4.86 8.98
C ARG A 34 -10.08 -4.76 9.74
N GLY A 35 -11.19 -4.45 9.04
CA GLY A 35 -12.54 -4.47 9.59
C GLY A 35 -12.87 -3.41 10.67
N GLY A 36 -12.02 -2.40 10.87
CA GLY A 36 -12.20 -1.37 11.90
C GLY A 36 -11.12 -0.28 11.88
N PRO A 37 -11.07 0.59 12.91
CA PRO A 37 -10.08 1.67 13.00
C PRO A 37 -8.65 1.16 13.22
N LEU A 38 -8.49 -0.05 13.76
CA LEU A 38 -7.22 -0.70 14.09
C LEU A 38 -7.33 -2.21 13.83
N PRO A 39 -6.23 -2.91 13.51
CA PRO A 39 -6.21 -4.36 13.40
C PRO A 39 -6.43 -5.04 14.76
N ALA A 40 -7.09 -6.20 14.75
CA ALA A 40 -7.26 -7.03 15.94
C ALA A 40 -5.99 -7.82 16.30
N GLY A 41 -5.85 -8.20 17.56
CA GLY A 41 -4.80 -9.13 18.04
C GLY A 41 -3.51 -8.48 18.55
N GLY A 42 -3.42 -7.15 18.53
CA GLY A 42 -2.28 -6.41 19.09
C GLY A 42 -1.00 -6.45 18.25
N PRO A 43 0.05 -5.74 18.68
CA PRO A 43 1.26 -5.51 17.89
C PRO A 43 1.98 -6.80 17.48
N GLU A 44 2.05 -7.81 18.35
CA GLU A 44 2.74 -9.08 18.08
C GLU A 44 2.04 -9.87 16.97
N THR A 45 0.70 -9.87 16.96
CA THR A 45 -0.09 -10.52 15.92
C THR A 45 0.11 -9.82 14.58
N VAL A 46 0.09 -8.48 14.56
CA VAL A 46 0.35 -7.69 13.34
C VAL A 46 1.77 -7.95 12.83
N ALA A 47 2.77 -7.96 13.72
CA ALA A 47 4.15 -8.23 13.36
C ALA A 47 4.34 -9.66 12.81
N GLN A 48 3.60 -10.65 13.33
CA GLN A 48 3.63 -12.00 12.79
C GLN A 48 3.01 -12.05 11.39
N ARG A 49 1.80 -11.51 11.20
CA ARG A 49 1.14 -11.46 9.90
C ARG A 49 1.97 -10.76 8.83
N LEU A 50 2.62 -9.64 9.19
CA LEU A 50 3.48 -8.91 8.26
C LEU A 50 4.70 -9.75 7.87
N ARG A 51 5.34 -10.45 8.82
CA ARG A 51 6.46 -11.36 8.51
C ARG A 51 6.03 -12.51 7.60
N ASP A 52 4.86 -13.09 7.87
CA ASP A 52 4.32 -14.18 7.05
C ASP A 52 3.98 -13.70 5.62
N ALA A 53 3.46 -12.48 5.47
CA ALA A 53 3.14 -11.89 4.17
C ALA A 53 4.37 -11.46 3.37
N VAL A 54 5.41 -10.94 4.04
CA VAL A 54 6.65 -10.49 3.39
C VAL A 54 7.50 -11.68 2.95
N GLY A 55 7.53 -12.78 3.72
CA GLY A 55 8.35 -13.94 3.43
C GLY A 55 9.85 -13.62 3.46
N ASP A 56 10.57 -13.99 2.39
CA ASP A 56 12.00 -13.68 2.23
C ASP A 56 12.21 -12.20 1.93
N VAL A 57 12.92 -11.49 2.80
CA VAL A 57 13.14 -10.05 2.67
C VAL A 57 14.28 -9.82 1.67
N LEU A 58 13.94 -9.22 0.52
CA LEU A 58 14.86 -8.94 -0.59
C LEU A 58 15.40 -10.22 -1.26
N PRO A 59 14.54 -11.03 -1.88
CA PRO A 59 14.95 -12.24 -2.57
C PRO A 59 15.82 -11.90 -3.80
N ASP A 60 16.70 -12.83 -4.18
CA ASP A 60 17.56 -12.70 -5.37
C ASP A 60 16.76 -12.43 -6.67
N LYS A 61 15.50 -12.89 -6.71
CA LYS A 61 14.56 -12.64 -7.81
C LYS A 61 13.31 -11.99 -7.23
N GLY A 62 12.96 -10.84 -7.78
CA GLY A 62 11.73 -10.14 -7.40
C GLY A 62 10.48 -10.99 -7.66
N ASP A 63 9.53 -10.91 -6.74
CA ASP A 63 8.23 -11.54 -6.86
C ASP A 63 7.23 -10.58 -7.53
N PRO A 64 6.62 -10.95 -8.68
CA PRO A 64 5.59 -10.15 -9.33
C PRO A 64 4.37 -9.84 -8.44
N GLY A 65 4.07 -10.68 -7.44
CA GLY A 65 2.98 -10.49 -6.48
C GLY A 65 3.29 -9.56 -5.31
N ALA A 66 4.58 -9.25 -5.08
CA ALA A 66 5.01 -8.55 -3.87
C ALA A 66 4.33 -7.18 -3.67
N LEU A 67 4.05 -6.45 -4.75
CA LEU A 67 3.37 -5.16 -4.66
C LEU A 67 1.97 -5.30 -4.04
N HIS A 68 1.20 -6.29 -4.49
CA HIS A 68 -0.13 -6.56 -3.95
C HIS A 68 -0.04 -6.99 -2.48
N ASP A 69 0.78 -8.00 -2.19
CA ASP A 69 0.81 -8.65 -0.89
C ASP A 69 1.31 -7.72 0.22
N LEU A 70 2.35 -6.91 -0.08
CA LEU A 70 2.86 -5.90 0.85
C LEU A 70 1.84 -4.79 1.10
N VAL A 71 1.24 -4.23 0.05
CA VAL A 71 0.25 -3.14 0.21
C VAL A 71 -0.97 -3.63 0.97
N ARG A 72 -1.45 -4.85 0.68
CA ARG A 72 -2.57 -5.46 1.40
C ARG A 72 -2.22 -5.68 2.87
N ALA A 73 -1.06 -6.27 3.18
CA ALA A 73 -0.65 -6.53 4.56
C ALA A 73 -0.46 -5.22 5.36
N LEU A 74 0.11 -4.19 4.73
CA LEU A 74 0.25 -2.86 5.33
C LEU A 74 -1.12 -2.22 5.58
N ALA A 75 -2.03 -2.29 4.61
CA ALA A 75 -3.39 -1.78 4.77
C ALA A 75 -4.15 -2.54 5.88
N GLU A 76 -4.04 -3.86 5.95
CA GLU A 76 -4.64 -4.65 7.03
C GLU A 76 -4.09 -4.24 8.41
N GLY A 77 -2.77 -4.03 8.51
CA GLY A 77 -2.08 -3.70 9.75
C GLY A 77 -2.09 -2.22 10.16
N ALA A 78 -2.62 -1.32 9.32
CA ALA A 78 -2.59 0.11 9.56
C ALA A 78 -3.73 0.60 10.49
N ALA A 79 -3.52 1.76 11.12
CA ALA A 79 -4.62 2.55 11.67
C ALA A 79 -5.36 3.28 10.55
N ASP A 80 -6.69 3.35 10.65
CA ASP A 80 -7.54 4.01 9.65
C ASP A 80 -8.04 5.38 10.17
N PRO A 81 -7.38 6.49 9.82
CA PRO A 81 -7.79 7.81 10.25
C PRO A 81 -9.13 8.27 9.64
N ALA A 82 -9.64 7.60 8.61
CA ALA A 82 -10.95 7.89 8.04
C ALA A 82 -12.09 7.17 8.79
N HIS A 83 -11.76 6.17 9.60
CA HIS A 83 -12.75 5.46 10.41
C HIS A 83 -13.25 6.37 11.55
N PRO A 84 -14.58 6.52 11.78
CA PRO A 84 -15.13 7.45 12.77
C PRO A 84 -14.66 7.23 14.22
N HIS A 85 -14.24 6.01 14.54
CA HIS A 85 -13.69 5.65 15.86
C HIS A 85 -12.17 5.85 15.99
N CYS A 86 -11.46 6.28 14.94
CA CYS A 86 -10.04 6.64 15.02
C CYS A 86 -9.88 8.13 15.38
N ALA A 87 -10.13 8.48 16.64
CA ALA A 87 -10.23 9.88 17.09
C ALA A 87 -9.22 10.27 18.19
N ALA A 88 -8.05 9.62 18.22
CA ALA A 88 -7.09 9.77 19.33
C ALA A 88 -6.14 10.98 19.21
N HIS A 89 -5.74 11.34 17.99
CA HIS A 89 -4.64 12.26 17.74
C HIS A 89 -4.96 13.24 16.61
N LEU A 90 -4.11 14.26 16.44
CA LEU A 90 -4.12 15.16 15.27
C LEU A 90 -3.57 14.44 14.02
N HIS A 91 -4.14 13.28 13.72
CA HIS A 91 -3.82 12.43 12.58
C HIS A 91 -5.04 12.43 11.65
N CYS A 92 -5.11 13.44 10.79
CA CYS A 92 -6.23 13.62 9.88
C CYS A 92 -6.19 12.62 8.72
N PRO A 93 -7.34 12.12 8.25
CA PRO A 93 -7.38 11.30 7.04
C PRO A 93 -6.90 12.11 5.83
N PRO A 94 -6.05 11.54 4.96
CA PRO A 94 -5.59 12.23 3.77
C PRO A 94 -6.74 12.44 2.79
N LEU A 95 -6.77 13.62 2.17
CA LEU A 95 -7.68 13.88 1.05
C LEU A 95 -7.21 13.13 -0.19
N ALA A 96 -8.13 12.59 -0.99
CA ALA A 96 -7.79 11.90 -2.24
C ALA A 96 -6.93 12.76 -3.19
N VAL A 97 -7.19 14.07 -3.24
CA VAL A 97 -6.39 15.02 -4.04
C VAL A 97 -4.94 15.15 -3.55
N ALA A 98 -4.71 15.04 -2.24
CA ALA A 98 -3.36 15.09 -1.68
C ALA A 98 -2.56 13.85 -2.08
N THR A 99 -3.16 12.65 -1.95
CA THR A 99 -2.53 11.40 -2.40
C THR A 99 -2.29 11.38 -3.91
N ALA A 100 -3.20 11.93 -4.71
CA ALA A 100 -3.00 12.07 -6.15
C ALA A 100 -1.86 13.04 -6.49
N ALA A 101 -1.68 14.11 -5.70
CA ALA A 101 -0.56 15.02 -5.86
C ALA A 101 0.78 14.37 -5.51
N ASP A 102 0.83 13.53 -4.47
CA ASP A 102 2.04 12.74 -4.13
C ASP A 102 2.42 11.78 -5.26
N LEU A 103 1.45 11.14 -5.90
CA LEU A 103 1.68 10.33 -7.10
C LEU A 103 2.28 11.17 -8.24
N ALA A 104 1.71 12.35 -8.50
CA ALA A 104 2.21 13.23 -9.56
C ALA A 104 3.64 13.71 -9.28
N ALA A 105 3.95 14.08 -8.03
CA ALA A 105 5.29 14.43 -7.60
C ALA A 105 6.25 13.24 -7.76
N GLY A 106 5.87 12.04 -7.28
CA GLY A 106 6.68 10.83 -7.41
C GLY A 106 6.95 10.42 -8.86
N ALA A 107 5.99 10.64 -9.77
CA ALA A 107 6.17 10.38 -11.20
C ALA A 107 7.14 11.36 -11.87
N LEU A 108 7.32 12.56 -11.32
CA LEU A 108 8.20 13.61 -11.86
C LEU A 108 9.55 13.72 -11.13
N ASN A 109 9.69 13.07 -9.98
CA ASN A 109 10.83 13.22 -9.05
C ASN A 109 11.02 14.68 -8.62
#